data_AF-A0A6G6X298-F1
#
_entry.id   AF-A0A6G6X298-F1
#
_cell.length_a   1.000
_cell.length_b   1.000
_cell.length_c   1.000
_cell.angle_alpha   90.00
_cell.angle_beta   90.00
_cell.angle_gamma   90.00
#
_symmetry.space_group_name_H-M   'P 1'
#
loop_
_entity.id
_entity.type
_entity.pdbx_description
1 polymer ?
#
loop_
_entity_poly.entity_id
_entity_poly.type
_entity_poly.pdbx_seq_one_letter_code
_entity_poly.pdbx_strand_id
1 'polypeptide(L)' 'MSKKSAPSRPKSAKPADSAEEKRLLESLRAHGQVKETDDPDAPLEPGQTHLLLKKKGQKAGRLIEKRKSFF' A
#
# COMPACT_ATOMS: atom_id res chain seq x y z
N MET A 1 -44.04 -15.46 -6.98
CA MET A 1 -42.79 -16.20 -7.23
C MET A 1 -41.63 -15.22 -7.27
N SER A 2 -40.66 -15.43 -6.40
CA SER A 2 -39.55 -14.54 -6.09
C SER A 2 -38.48 -14.54 -7.18
N LYS A 3 -38.04 -13.35 -7.64
CA LYS A 3 -36.70 -13.17 -8.21
C LYS A 3 -35.99 -12.09 -7.39
N LYS A 4 -35.29 -12.54 -6.35
CA LYS A 4 -34.33 -11.77 -5.57
C LYS A 4 -33.13 -11.45 -6.47
N SER A 5 -32.93 -10.20 -6.84
CA SER A 5 -31.67 -9.75 -7.44
C SER A 5 -30.68 -9.47 -6.30
N ALA A 6 -29.70 -10.36 -6.15
CA ALA A 6 -28.60 -10.19 -5.20
C ALA A 6 -27.68 -9.03 -5.65
N PRO A 7 -27.05 -8.31 -4.70
CA PRO A 7 -26.23 -7.15 -5.01
C PRO A 7 -24.90 -7.59 -5.65
N SER A 8 -24.56 -6.96 -6.78
CA SER A 8 -23.25 -7.06 -7.42
C SER A 8 -22.17 -6.59 -6.44
N ARG A 9 -21.44 -7.53 -5.84
CA ARG A 9 -20.15 -7.27 -5.18
C ARG A 9 -19.12 -6.96 -6.28
N PRO A 10 -18.52 -5.76 -6.36
CA PRO A 10 -17.26 -5.62 -7.07
C PRO A 10 -16.17 -6.26 -6.20
N LYS A 11 -15.87 -7.53 -6.46
CA LYS A 11 -14.56 -8.09 -6.14
C LYS A 11 -13.61 -7.69 -7.25
N SER A 12 -12.45 -7.23 -6.80
CA SER A 12 -11.16 -7.32 -7.46
C SER A 12 -10.62 -6.06 -8.11
N ALA A 13 -9.46 -5.70 -7.54
CA ALA A 13 -8.29 -5.17 -8.19
C ALA A 13 -8.43 -3.75 -8.74
N LYS A 14 -8.10 -2.78 -7.89
CA LYS A 14 -7.51 -1.50 -8.30
C LYS A 14 -6.53 -1.76 -9.45
N PRO A 15 -6.78 -1.29 -10.68
CA PRO A 15 -5.69 -0.79 -11.49
C PRO A 15 -5.43 0.63 -10.95
N ALA A 16 -4.70 0.73 -9.84
CA ALA A 16 -4.25 2.03 -9.34
C ALA A 16 -3.16 2.49 -10.30
N ASP A 17 -3.62 3.15 -11.35
CA ASP A 17 -2.82 3.75 -12.38
C ASP A 17 -1.76 4.66 -11.74
N SER A 18 -0.53 4.54 -12.23
CA SER A 18 0.75 4.91 -11.64
C SER A 18 0.93 6.36 -11.13
N ALA A 19 -0.06 7.23 -11.21
CA ALA A 19 0.00 8.63 -10.80
C ALA A 19 -0.49 8.87 -9.36
N GLU A 20 -1.60 8.25 -8.95
CA GLU A 20 -2.13 8.42 -7.59
C GLU A 20 -1.24 7.74 -6.55
N GLU A 21 -0.71 6.55 -6.86
CA GLU A 21 0.24 5.86 -6.00
C GLU A 21 1.54 6.65 -5.81
N LYS A 22 2.00 7.37 -6.85
CA LYS A 22 3.15 8.29 -6.74
C LYS A 22 2.85 9.46 -5.82
N ARG A 23 1.71 10.12 -5.99
CA ARG A 23 1.30 11.24 -5.11
C ARG A 23 1.14 10.81 -3.65
N LEU A 24 0.58 9.62 -3.44
CA LEU A 24 0.47 9.01 -2.12
C LEU A 24 1.86 8.77 -1.53
N LEU A 25 2.78 8.15 -2.28
CA LEU A 25 4.15 7.92 -1.84
C LEU A 25 4.87 9.23 -1.51
N GLU A 26 4.72 10.25 -2.35
CA GLU A 26 5.30 11.58 -2.11
C GLU A 26 4.76 12.20 -0.82
N SER A 27 3.45 12.13 -0.61
CA SER A 27 2.81 12.62 0.61
C SER A 27 3.33 11.88 1.84
N LEU A 28 3.33 10.54 1.80
CA LEU A 28 3.80 9.72 2.91
C LEU A 28 5.29 9.95 3.22
N ARG A 29 6.12 10.18 2.19
CA ARG A 29 7.52 10.58 2.38
C ARG A 29 7.63 11.96 3.02
N ALA A 30 6.85 12.94 2.57
CA ALA A 30 6.83 14.29 3.12
C ALA A 30 6.42 14.30 4.61
N HIS A 31 5.52 13.38 5.00
CA HIS A 31 5.09 13.21 6.39
C HIS A 31 5.97 12.27 7.21
N GLY A 32 7.04 11.69 6.65
CA GLY A 32 7.89 10.72 7.35
C GLY A 32 7.19 9.39 7.69
N GLN A 33 6.10 9.06 7.00
CA GLN A 33 5.28 7.87 7.24
C GLN A 33 5.72 6.64 6.42
N VAL A 34 6.78 6.77 5.61
CA VAL A 34 7.36 5.70 4.78
C VAL A 34 8.78 5.39 5.23
N LYS A 35 9.07 4.09 5.36
CA LYS A 35 10.43 3.58 5.55
C LYS A 35 10.92 2.92 4.27
N GLU A 36 12.04 3.41 3.73
CA GLU A 36 12.70 2.78 2.60
C GLU A 36 13.62 1.66 3.09
N THR A 37 13.41 0.44 2.62
CA THR A 37 14.18 -0.74 3.03
C THR A 37 14.17 -1.76 1.91
N ASP A 38 15.08 -2.73 1.90
CA ASP A 38 15.00 -3.91 1.04
C ASP A 38 14.29 -5.09 1.71
N ASP A 39 14.05 -4.98 3.03
CA ASP A 39 13.47 -6.03 3.85
C ASP A 39 11.93 -5.86 4.02
N PRO A 40 11.11 -6.84 3.57
CA PRO A 40 9.64 -6.79 3.65
C PRO A 40 9.10 -6.84 5.08
N ASP A 41 9.92 -7.28 6.03
CA ASP A 41 9.54 -7.47 7.42
C ASP A 41 10.19 -6.47 8.37
N ALA A 42 10.85 -5.45 7.81
CA ALA A 42 11.49 -4.41 8.57
C ALA A 42 10.49 -3.78 9.56
N PRO A 43 10.89 -3.58 10.83
CA PRO A 43 10.05 -2.93 11.79
C PRO A 43 9.79 -1.48 11.34
N LEU A 44 8.53 -1.07 11.37
CA LEU A 44 8.14 0.33 11.20
C LEU A 44 8.43 1.09 12.48
N GLU A 45 9.01 2.27 12.36
CA GLU A 45 9.17 3.19 13.49
C GLU A 45 7.83 3.84 13.86
N PRO A 46 7.66 4.32 15.10
CA PRO A 46 6.45 5.05 15.49
C PRO A 46 6.19 6.24 14.56
N GLY A 47 5.00 6.27 13.95
CA GLY A 47 4.61 7.25 12.93
C GLY A 47 4.76 6.76 11.49
N GLN A 48 5.51 5.68 11.26
CA GLN A 48 5.58 5.02 9.96
C GLN A 48 4.45 4.02 9.78
N THR A 49 3.84 4.03 8.60
CA THR A 49 2.69 3.19 8.25
C THR A 49 2.95 2.36 6.99
N HIS A 50 3.95 2.75 6.19
CA HIS A 50 4.27 2.12 4.93
C HIS A 50 5.76 1.74 4.83
N LEU A 51 6.05 0.60 4.23
CA LEU A 51 7.38 0.18 3.80
C LEU A 51 7.50 0.36 2.30
N LEU A 52 8.53 1.07 1.84
CA LEU A 52 8.89 1.12 0.45
C LEU A 52 10.05 0.16 0.21
N LEU A 53 9.75 -0.97 -0.44
CA LEU A 53 10.75 -1.96 -0.78
C LEU A 53 11.58 -1.53 -1.99
N LYS A 54 12.80 -1.06 -1.75
CA LYS A 54 13.78 -0.75 -2.80
C LYS A 54 14.93 -1.74 -2.74
N LYS A 55 14.88 -2.79 -3.55
CA LYS A 55 16.03 -3.66 -3.77
C LYS A 55 17.12 -2.91 -4.52
N LYS A 56 18.37 -3.09 -4.12
CA LYS A 56 19.55 -2.53 -4.81
C LYS A 56 19.52 -2.98 -6.28
N GLY A 57 19.31 -2.02 -7.19
CA GLY A 57 19.21 -2.25 -8.64
C GLY A 57 17.80 -2.25 -9.24
N GLN A 58 16.72 -2.17 -8.43
CA GLN A 58 15.36 -2.00 -8.95
C GLN A 58 14.94 -0.53 -8.97
N LYS A 59 14.47 -0.06 -10.14
CA LYS A 59 13.90 1.29 -10.31
C LYS A 59 12.50 1.43 -9.72
N ALA A 60 11.74 0.33 -9.67
CA ALA A 60 10.39 0.30 -9.12
C ALA A 60 10.45 -0.30 -7.71
N GLY A 61 10.17 0.52 -6.69
CA GLY A 61 10.00 0.04 -5.33
C GLY A 61 8.55 -0.38 -5.09
N ARG A 62 8.32 -1.45 -4.32
CA ARG A 62 6.97 -1.88 -3.97
C ARG A 62 6.55 -1.22 -2.66
N LEU A 63 5.47 -0.44 -2.68
CA LEU A 63 4.89 0.15 -1.47
C LEU A 63 4.02 -0.90 -0.77
N ILE A 64 4.31 -1.17 0.50
CA ILE A 64 3.57 -2.09 1.36
C ILE A 64 3.02 -1.28 2.52
N GLU A 65 1.70 -1.19 2.63
CA GLU A 65 1.05 -0.66 3.84
C GLU A 65 1.11 -1.76 4.92
N LYS A 66 1.90 -1.56 5.97
CA LYS A 66 1.83 -2.40 7.17
C LYS A 66 0.88 -1.72 8.15
N ARG A 67 -0.44 -1.91 7.93
CA ARG A 67 -1.40 -1.69 9.02
C ARG A 67 -1.06 -2.70 10.10
N LYS A 68 -0.63 -2.20 11.26
CA LYS A 68 -0.58 -2.97 12.50
C LYS A 68 -1.97 -3.58 12.68
N SER A 69 -2.11 -4.86 12.36
CA SER A 69 -3.33 -5.60 12.61
C SER A 69 -3.43 -5.70 14.13
N PHE A 70 -4.28 -4.87 14.71
CA PHE A 70 -4.70 -5.01 16.10
C PHE A 70 -5.70 -6.18 16.13
N PHE A 71 -5.20 -7.40 16.00
CA PHE A 71 -5.94 -8.63 16.25
C PHE A 71 -5.36 -9.30 17.50
#